data_AF-A0A8S1YDB7-F1
#
_entry.id   AF-A0A8S1YDB7-F1
#
_cell.length_a   1.000
_cell.length_b   1.000
_cell.length_c   1.000
_cell.angle_alpha   90.00
_cell.angle_beta   90.00
_cell.angle_gamma   90.00
#
_symmetry.space_group_name_H-M   'P 1'
#
loop_
_entity.id
_entity.type
_entity.pdbx_description
1 polymer ?
#
loop_
_entity_poly.entity_id
_entity_poly.type
_entity_poly.pdbx_seq_one_letter_code
_entity_poly.pdbx_strand_id
1 'polypeptide(L)'
;MQILIIAEDNSQLLLVNQQQLLKLQELNIQQQEQLKQLNQEIDQLKKNELQLQNELQQNKQLNDTLNTKLKEQQQQYQQLQDTLNNNIKELKTKDQELQNQLLQHQDLLKELKCVYPYISIKWTIGKNTILKDDYFSKILKTIEEKTKKKVKNQYFIYSGAQNGLNGQSFWKSVDKLSNLLMIFKSKSGYIFGAFSPCTWMSNCNGYIQDDTLSSFIFSQTHDQIYPIKEGYKQHAIYSGQQYGPIFGSGHDIYISTDFQGSSSNLGNSYQCDQFQINNNRTHLFGQSTPNIAECEILMLTFL
;
A
#
# COMPACT_ATOMS: atom_id res chain seq x y z
N MET A 1 -120.57 66.80 20.65
CA MET A 1 -120.10 65.41 20.88
C MET A 1 -119.33 64.85 19.67
N GLN A 2 -119.77 65.06 18.42
CA GLN A 2 -119.04 64.60 17.21
C GLN A 2 -117.67 65.26 16.94
N ILE A 3 -117.44 66.52 17.33
CA ILE A 3 -116.17 67.24 17.04
C ILE A 3 -115.02 66.81 17.97
N LEU A 4 -115.30 66.43 19.22
CA LEU A 4 -114.27 65.95 20.16
C LEU A 4 -113.75 64.56 19.79
N ILE A 5 -114.62 63.68 19.29
CA ILE A 5 -114.28 62.30 18.89
C ILE A 5 -113.30 62.30 17.70
N ILE A 6 -113.48 63.21 16.74
CA ILE A 6 -112.61 63.33 15.55
C ILE A 6 -111.20 63.85 15.91
N ALA A 7 -111.07 64.68 16.95
CA ALA A 7 -109.79 65.22 17.40
C ALA A 7 -108.95 64.19 18.20
N GLU A 8 -109.60 63.33 18.98
CA GLU A 8 -108.97 62.20 19.68
C GLU A 8 -108.50 61.13 18.69
N ASP A 9 -109.33 60.76 17.70
CA ASP A 9 -108.95 59.80 16.65
C ASP A 9 -107.75 60.28 15.82
N ASN A 10 -107.69 61.57 15.48
CA ASN A 10 -106.53 62.14 14.76
C ASN A 10 -105.24 62.19 15.62
N SER A 11 -105.34 62.43 16.93
CA SER A 11 -104.17 62.41 17.83
C SER A 11 -103.64 60.99 18.05
N GLN A 12 -104.52 60.00 18.16
CA GLN A 12 -104.11 58.59 18.22
C GLN A 12 -103.46 58.13 16.93
N LEU A 13 -104.01 58.50 15.78
CA LEU A 13 -103.42 58.19 14.47
C LEU A 13 -102.03 58.82 14.29
N LEU A 14 -101.83 60.06 14.77
CA LEU A 14 -100.53 60.73 14.76
C LEU A 14 -99.49 60.02 15.63
N LEU A 15 -99.89 59.58 16.83
CA LEU A 15 -99.02 58.85 17.75
C LEU A 15 -98.61 57.47 17.19
N VAL A 16 -99.55 56.75 16.58
CA VAL A 16 -99.28 55.48 15.90
C VAL A 16 -98.31 55.68 14.73
N ASN A 17 -98.49 56.73 13.93
CA ASN A 17 -97.59 57.07 12.83
C ASN A 17 -96.17 57.42 13.33
N GLN A 18 -96.04 58.15 14.45
CA GLN A 18 -94.73 58.45 15.06
C GLN A 18 -94.03 57.19 15.59
N GLN A 19 -94.77 56.27 16.21
CA GLN A 19 -94.22 55.00 16.69
C GLN A 19 -93.79 54.07 15.53
N GLN A 20 -94.56 54.04 14.45
CA GLN A 20 -94.18 53.31 13.23
C GLN A 20 -92.92 53.91 12.60
N LEU A 21 -92.80 55.24 12.56
CA LEU A 21 -91.62 55.93 12.03
C LEU A 21 -90.35 55.63 12.85
N LEU A 22 -90.46 55.60 14.18
CA LEU A 22 -89.35 55.24 15.08
C LEU A 22 -88.89 53.80 14.87
N LYS A 23 -89.82 52.83 14.77
CA LYS A 23 -89.49 51.43 14.44
C LYS A 23 -88.82 51.31 13.06
N LEU A 24 -89.28 52.09 12.08
CA LEU A 24 -88.66 52.16 10.75
C LEU A 24 -87.23 52.71 10.82
N GLN A 25 -86.98 53.72 11.65
CA GLN A 25 -85.63 54.27 11.85
C GLN A 25 -84.69 53.29 12.55
N GLU A 26 -85.16 52.61 13.61
CA GLU A 26 -84.38 51.58 14.31
C GLU A 26 -84.02 50.41 13.38
N LEU A 27 -84.99 49.93 12.58
CA LEU A 27 -84.76 48.88 11.59
C LEU A 27 -83.72 49.32 10.54
N ASN A 28 -83.77 50.57 10.10
CA ASN A 28 -82.82 51.10 9.12
C ASN A 28 -81.40 51.21 9.70
N ILE A 29 -81.26 51.62 10.97
CA ILE A 29 -79.97 51.64 11.67
C ILE A 29 -79.40 50.23 11.81
N GLN A 30 -80.22 49.25 12.23
CA GLN A 30 -79.80 47.84 12.32
C GLN A 30 -79.34 47.29 10.96
N GLN A 31 -80.06 47.61 9.89
CA GLN A 31 -79.66 47.22 8.53
C GLN A 31 -78.33 47.86 8.11
N GLN A 32 -78.09 49.14 8.46
CA GLN A 32 -76.83 49.82 8.17
C GLN A 32 -75.66 49.21 8.94
N GLU A 33 -75.85 48.83 10.20
CA GLU A 33 -74.82 48.15 11.00
C GLU A 33 -74.50 46.75 10.45
N GLN A 34 -75.52 45.98 10.06
CA GLN A 34 -75.34 44.68 9.39
C GLN A 34 -74.58 44.83 8.06
N LEU A 35 -74.94 45.82 7.24
CA LEU A 35 -74.22 46.13 6.00
C LEU A 35 -72.75 46.47 6.25
N LYS A 36 -72.45 47.21 7.32
CA LYS A 36 -71.08 47.56 7.69
C LYS A 36 -70.28 46.33 8.11
N GLN A 37 -70.85 45.44 8.93
CA GLN A 37 -70.21 44.18 9.32
C GLN A 37 -69.95 43.28 8.11
N LEU A 38 -70.97 43.13 7.23
CA LEU A 38 -70.84 42.34 6.02
C LEU A 38 -69.74 42.88 5.09
N ASN A 39 -69.63 44.20 4.94
CA ASN A 39 -68.56 44.80 4.14
C ASN A 39 -67.17 44.53 4.73
N GLN A 40 -67.03 44.56 6.06
CA GLN A 40 -65.77 44.20 6.73
C GLN A 40 -65.40 42.74 6.51
N GLU A 41 -66.37 41.82 6.57
CA GLU A 41 -66.15 40.40 6.25
C GLU A 41 -65.74 40.21 4.79
N ILE A 42 -66.39 40.90 3.85
CA ILE A 42 -66.04 40.86 2.42
C ILE A 42 -64.59 41.31 2.20
N ASP A 43 -64.16 42.39 2.85
CA ASP A 43 -62.79 42.89 2.71
C ASP A 43 -61.76 41.91 3.31
N GLN A 44 -62.09 41.28 4.43
CA GLN A 44 -61.24 40.24 5.01
C GLN A 44 -61.16 39.00 4.11
N LEU A 45 -62.29 38.58 3.51
CA LEU A 45 -62.33 37.45 2.58
C LEU A 45 -61.48 37.73 1.33
N LYS A 46 -61.56 38.95 0.75
CA LYS A 46 -60.71 39.36 -0.38
C LYS A 46 -59.22 39.30 -0.03
N LYS A 47 -58.85 39.75 1.17
CA LYS A 47 -57.46 39.69 1.63
C LYS A 47 -56.97 38.25 1.78
N ASN A 48 -57.81 37.37 2.35
CA ASN A 48 -57.50 35.95 2.48
C ASN A 48 -57.37 35.28 1.11
N GLU A 49 -58.28 35.59 0.17
CA GLU A 49 -58.23 35.07 -1.20
C GLU A 49 -56.92 35.45 -1.90
N LEU A 50 -56.50 36.72 -1.80
CA LEU A 50 -55.24 37.19 -2.39
C LEU A 50 -54.02 36.48 -1.77
N GLN A 51 -54.02 36.27 -0.46
CA GLN A 51 -52.95 35.53 0.21
C GLN A 51 -52.89 34.08 -0.28
N LEU A 52 -54.04 33.41 -0.39
CA LEU A 52 -54.11 32.02 -0.86
C LEU A 52 -53.63 31.90 -2.32
N GLN A 53 -53.94 32.88 -3.18
CA GLN A 53 -53.47 32.91 -4.56
C GLN A 53 -51.94 33.05 -4.65
N ASN A 54 -51.34 33.88 -3.80
CA ASN A 54 -49.89 34.04 -3.74
C ASN A 54 -49.20 32.74 -3.27
N GLU A 55 -49.72 32.09 -2.23
CA GLU A 55 -49.21 30.80 -1.73
C GLU A 55 -49.32 29.71 -2.80
N LEU A 56 -50.44 29.66 -3.54
CA LEU A 56 -50.62 28.73 -4.65
C LEU A 56 -49.58 28.95 -5.76
N GLN A 57 -49.27 30.21 -6.09
CA GLN A 57 -48.27 30.53 -7.10
C GLN A 57 -46.85 30.13 -6.65
N GLN A 58 -46.50 30.38 -5.39
CA GLN A 58 -45.22 29.96 -4.82
C GLN A 58 -45.08 28.43 -4.83
N ASN A 59 -46.13 27.70 -4.47
CA ASN A 59 -46.13 26.24 -4.48
C ASN A 59 -45.97 25.67 -5.90
N LYS A 60 -46.56 26.32 -6.92
CA LYS A 60 -46.35 25.94 -8.33
C LYS A 60 -44.88 26.10 -8.74
N GLN A 61 -44.29 27.26 -8.46
CA GLN A 61 -42.87 27.51 -8.76
C GLN A 61 -41.94 26.53 -8.03
N LEU A 62 -42.26 26.20 -6.79
CA LEU A 62 -41.50 25.22 -6.00
C LEU A 62 -41.59 23.82 -6.63
N ASN A 63 -42.78 23.40 -7.06
CA ASN A 63 -42.96 22.12 -7.76
C ASN A 63 -42.20 22.05 -9.08
N ASP A 64 -42.21 23.12 -9.87
CA ASP A 64 -41.45 23.18 -11.13
C ASP A 64 -39.93 23.06 -10.87
N THR A 65 -39.46 23.72 -9.81
CA THR A 65 -38.06 23.64 -9.38
C THR A 65 -37.70 22.22 -8.92
N LEU A 66 -38.56 21.59 -8.11
CA LEU A 66 -38.36 20.21 -7.64
C LEU A 66 -38.36 19.20 -8.78
N ASN A 67 -39.26 19.36 -9.75
CA ASN A 67 -39.31 18.49 -10.93
C ASN A 67 -38.06 18.61 -11.80
N THR A 68 -37.52 19.83 -11.95
CA THR A 68 -36.25 20.05 -12.66
C THR A 68 -35.10 19.35 -11.93
N LYS A 69 -34.97 19.55 -10.61
CA LYS A 69 -33.94 18.88 -9.79
C LYS A 69 -34.05 17.36 -9.82
N LEU A 70 -35.27 16.82 -9.82
CA LEU A 70 -35.49 15.38 -9.91
C LEU A 70 -35.00 14.82 -11.25
N LYS A 71 -35.25 15.52 -12.36
CA LYS A 71 -34.74 15.11 -13.69
C LYS A 71 -33.22 15.15 -13.76
N GLU A 72 -32.60 16.19 -13.21
CA GLU A 72 -31.14 16.30 -13.14
C GLU A 72 -30.52 15.16 -12.33
N GLN A 73 -31.11 14.84 -11.16
CA GLN A 73 -30.66 13.74 -10.33
C GLN A 73 -30.81 12.38 -11.03
N GLN A 74 -31.92 12.15 -11.74
CA GLN A 74 -32.13 10.95 -12.54
C GLN A 74 -31.08 10.82 -13.65
N GLN A 75 -30.73 11.92 -14.32
CA GLN A 75 -29.71 11.92 -15.36
C GLN A 75 -28.32 11.61 -14.80
N GLN A 76 -27.97 12.18 -13.64
CA GLN A 76 -26.71 11.88 -12.96
C GLN A 76 -26.62 10.40 -12.56
N TYR A 77 -27.72 9.83 -12.04
CA TYR A 77 -27.77 8.42 -11.68
C TYR A 77 -27.57 7.51 -12.89
N GLN A 78 -28.17 7.85 -14.04
CA GLN A 78 -27.98 7.10 -15.28
C GLN A 78 -26.53 7.12 -15.76
N GLN A 79 -25.89 8.30 -15.77
CA GLN A 79 -24.47 8.44 -16.14
C GLN A 79 -23.55 7.62 -15.22
N LEU A 80 -23.85 7.57 -13.92
CA LEU A 80 -23.09 6.78 -12.96
C LEU A 80 -23.25 5.27 -13.24
N GLN A 81 -24.46 4.81 -13.56
CA GLN A 81 -24.70 3.41 -13.93
C GLN A 81 -23.94 3.03 -15.21
N ASP A 82 -23.94 3.88 -16.23
CA ASP A 82 -23.24 3.62 -17.49
C ASP A 82 -21.71 3.54 -17.26
N THR A 83 -21.18 4.45 -16.45
CA THR A 83 -19.76 4.44 -16.05
C THR A 83 -19.39 3.16 -15.31
N LEU A 84 -20.22 2.74 -14.34
CA LEU A 84 -19.99 1.52 -13.58
C LEU A 84 -20.00 0.28 -14.50
N ASN A 85 -20.95 0.21 -15.43
CA ASN A 85 -21.06 -0.90 -16.38
C ASN A 85 -19.83 -1.00 -17.30
N ASN A 86 -19.32 0.14 -17.78
CA ASN A 86 -18.10 0.19 -18.58
C ASN A 86 -16.88 -0.31 -17.78
N ASN A 87 -16.71 0.15 -16.53
CA ASN A 87 -15.61 -0.30 -15.67
C ASN A 87 -15.68 -1.81 -15.39
N ILE A 88 -16.87 -2.35 -15.13
CA ILE A 88 -17.07 -3.80 -14.94
C ILE A 88 -16.66 -4.57 -16.19
N LYS A 89 -16.97 -4.05 -17.39
CA LYS A 89 -16.60 -4.68 -18.66
C LYS A 89 -15.07 -4.70 -18.84
N GLU A 90 -14.39 -3.59 -18.59
CA GLU A 90 -12.93 -3.51 -18.68
C GLU A 90 -12.23 -4.46 -17.69
N LEU A 91 -12.71 -4.53 -16.45
CA LEU A 91 -12.16 -5.42 -15.43
C LEU A 91 -12.31 -6.90 -15.83
N LYS A 92 -13.46 -7.28 -16.41
CA LYS A 92 -13.68 -8.64 -16.91
C LYS A 92 -12.71 -9.00 -18.04
N THR A 93 -12.46 -8.08 -18.97
CA THR A 93 -11.49 -8.31 -20.05
C THR A 93 -10.07 -8.52 -19.51
N LYS A 94 -9.64 -7.67 -18.56
CA LYS A 94 -8.31 -7.80 -17.92
C LYS A 94 -8.16 -9.10 -17.13
N ASP A 95 -9.19 -9.53 -16.42
CA ASP A 95 -9.19 -10.82 -15.71
C ASP A 95 -8.98 -11.99 -16.67
N GLN A 96 -9.69 -11.96 -17.80
CA GLN A 96 -9.56 -13.00 -18.82
C GLN A 96 -8.17 -13.02 -19.48
N GLU A 97 -7.57 -11.85 -19.73
CA GLU A 97 -6.19 -11.75 -20.21
C GLU A 97 -5.19 -12.35 -19.21
N LEU A 98 -5.34 -12.05 -17.91
CA LEU A 98 -4.47 -12.56 -16.87
C LEU A 98 -4.59 -14.09 -16.71
N GLN A 99 -5.80 -14.63 -16.80
CA GLN A 99 -6.02 -16.08 -16.77
C GLN A 99 -5.34 -16.79 -17.96
N ASN A 100 -5.40 -16.19 -19.15
CA ASN A 100 -4.71 -16.73 -20.33
C ASN A 100 -3.18 -16.71 -20.17
N GLN A 101 -2.62 -15.63 -19.61
CA GLN A 101 -1.18 -15.55 -19.31
C GLN A 101 -0.75 -16.60 -18.28
N LEU A 102 -1.55 -16.80 -17.23
CA LEU A 102 -1.27 -17.81 -16.21
C LEU A 102 -1.22 -19.21 -16.82
N LEU A 103 -2.17 -19.53 -17.70
CA LEU A 103 -2.20 -20.81 -18.40
C LEU A 103 -0.93 -21.03 -19.25
N GLN A 104 -0.53 -20.01 -20.02
CA GLN A 104 0.71 -20.06 -20.81
C GLN A 104 1.96 -20.30 -19.95
N HIS A 105 2.06 -19.63 -18.80
CA HIS A 105 3.18 -19.87 -17.87
C HIS A 105 3.15 -21.27 -17.24
N GLN A 106 1.97 -21.82 -16.96
CA GLN A 106 1.84 -23.18 -16.45
C GLN A 106 2.30 -24.22 -17.49
N ASP A 107 1.95 -24.02 -18.76
CA ASP A 107 2.41 -24.88 -19.85
C ASP A 107 3.93 -24.80 -20.03
N LEU A 108 4.51 -23.60 -20.01
CA LEU A 108 5.96 -23.41 -20.06
C LEU A 108 6.68 -24.10 -18.90
N LEU A 109 6.13 -24.02 -17.68
CA LEU A 109 6.68 -24.72 -16.51
C LEU A 109 6.60 -26.24 -16.67
N LYS A 110 5.55 -26.76 -17.29
CA LYS A 110 5.41 -28.19 -17.59
C LYS A 110 6.43 -28.63 -18.64
N GLU A 111 6.61 -27.86 -19.70
CA GLU A 111 7.66 -28.11 -20.71
C GLU A 111 9.06 -28.09 -20.09
N LEU A 112 9.38 -27.07 -19.29
CA LEU A 112 10.65 -26.99 -18.59
C LEU A 112 10.89 -28.19 -17.66
N LYS A 113 9.87 -28.67 -16.94
CA LYS A 113 9.96 -29.89 -16.13
C LYS A 113 10.23 -31.14 -16.96
N CYS A 114 9.64 -31.24 -18.15
CA CYS A 114 9.86 -32.36 -19.07
C CYS A 114 11.25 -32.34 -19.71
N VAL A 115 11.79 -31.14 -20.00
CA VAL A 115 13.13 -30.97 -20.59
C VAL A 115 14.24 -31.17 -19.56
N TYR A 116 13.98 -30.84 -18.29
CA TYR A 116 14.93 -31.00 -17.19
C TYR A 116 14.42 -31.93 -16.06
N PRO A 117 14.14 -33.23 -16.36
CA PRO A 117 13.56 -34.15 -15.38
C PRO A 117 14.50 -34.45 -14.19
N TYR A 118 15.78 -34.06 -14.27
CA TYR A 118 16.80 -34.30 -13.25
C TYR A 118 17.15 -33.08 -12.38
N ILE A 119 16.53 -31.92 -12.59
CA ILE A 119 16.72 -30.79 -11.66
C ILE A 119 15.81 -31.00 -10.44
N SER A 120 16.13 -32.01 -9.62
CA SER A 120 15.67 -32.05 -8.24
C SER A 120 16.52 -31.06 -7.44
N ILE A 121 16.22 -29.77 -7.58
CA ILE A 121 16.62 -28.74 -6.62
C ILE A 121 15.85 -29.07 -5.32
N LYS A 122 16.34 -30.06 -4.55
CA LYS A 122 15.90 -30.31 -3.18
C LYS A 122 16.65 -29.35 -2.28
N TRP A 123 16.27 -28.08 -2.38
CA TRP A 123 16.83 -27.07 -1.52
C TRP A 123 16.09 -27.21 -0.21
N THR A 124 16.75 -27.86 0.73
CA THR A 124 16.20 -28.00 2.07
C THR A 124 16.23 -26.63 2.73
N ILE A 125 15.15 -26.31 3.42
CA ILE A 125 15.18 -25.23 4.40
C ILE A 125 16.13 -25.72 5.49
N GLY A 126 17.34 -25.20 5.50
CA GLY A 126 18.41 -25.67 6.37
C GLY A 126 18.73 -24.65 7.44
N LYS A 127 19.34 -25.13 8.52
CA LYS A 127 19.94 -24.28 9.56
C LYS A 127 21.44 -24.24 9.31
N ASN A 128 22.04 -23.05 9.38
CA ASN A 128 23.50 -22.91 9.51
C ASN A 128 23.95 -23.66 10.77
N THR A 129 25.14 -24.26 10.72
CA THR A 129 25.78 -24.92 11.87
C THR A 129 27.04 -24.19 12.36
N ILE A 130 27.59 -23.25 11.57
CA ILE A 130 28.83 -22.55 11.91
C ILE A 130 28.58 -21.32 12.81
N LEU A 131 27.62 -20.45 12.45
CA LEU A 131 27.24 -19.29 13.26
C LEU A 131 26.45 -19.69 14.50
N LYS A 132 26.62 -18.94 15.59
CA LYS A 132 25.77 -19.02 16.77
C LYS A 132 24.40 -18.42 16.46
N ASP A 133 23.34 -18.95 17.08
CA ASP A 133 21.96 -18.58 16.77
C ASP A 133 21.65 -17.08 16.96
N ASP A 134 22.21 -16.47 18.00
CA ASP A 134 22.07 -15.04 18.31
C ASP A 134 22.73 -14.17 17.24
N TYR A 135 23.95 -14.51 16.85
CA TYR A 135 24.70 -13.82 15.82
C TYR A 135 24.07 -14.04 14.44
N PHE A 136 23.60 -15.25 14.13
CA PHE A 136 22.87 -15.53 12.90
C PHE A 136 21.60 -14.68 12.79
N SER A 137 20.85 -14.54 13.89
CA SER A 137 19.69 -13.65 13.96
C SER A 137 20.06 -12.18 13.72
N LYS A 138 21.19 -11.72 14.27
CA LYS A 138 21.76 -10.37 14.01
C LYS A 138 22.09 -10.18 12.52
N ILE A 139 22.67 -11.19 11.86
CA ILE A 139 22.98 -11.15 10.43
C ILE A 139 21.71 -11.09 9.58
N LEU A 140 20.72 -11.94 9.85
CA LEU A 140 19.45 -11.91 9.11
C LEU A 140 18.76 -10.54 9.25
N LYS A 141 18.69 -9.99 10.47
CA LYS A 141 18.15 -8.65 10.70
C LYS A 141 18.90 -7.58 9.91
N THR A 142 20.23 -7.64 9.90
CA THR A 142 21.08 -6.72 9.12
C THR A 142 20.78 -6.82 7.62
N ILE A 143 20.60 -8.03 7.10
CA ILE A 143 20.22 -8.25 5.69
C ILE A 143 18.85 -7.64 5.41
N GLU A 144 17.86 -7.82 6.27
CA GLU A 144 16.53 -7.22 6.09
C GLU A 144 16.57 -5.69 6.09
N GLU A 145 17.34 -5.09 7.02
CA GLU A 145 17.52 -3.64 7.11
C GLU A 145 18.19 -3.08 5.85
N LYS A 146 19.26 -3.72 5.39
CA LYS A 146 20.00 -3.28 4.20
C LYS A 146 19.24 -3.46 2.90
N THR A 147 18.60 -4.61 2.73
CA THR A 147 17.82 -4.93 1.51
C THR A 147 16.45 -4.25 1.49
N LYS A 148 15.97 -3.74 2.63
CA LYS A 148 14.61 -3.22 2.86
C LYS A 148 13.53 -4.26 2.54
N LYS A 149 13.83 -5.53 2.72
CA LYS A 149 12.93 -6.66 2.44
C LYS A 149 12.99 -7.66 3.59
N LYS A 150 11.88 -8.37 3.82
CA LYS A 150 11.83 -9.42 4.84
C LYS A 150 12.32 -10.75 4.27
N VAL A 151 13.16 -11.47 5.03
CA VAL A 151 13.64 -12.78 4.62
C VAL A 151 12.47 -13.76 4.73
N LYS A 152 12.14 -14.41 3.60
CA LYS A 152 11.08 -15.40 3.49
C LYS A 152 11.61 -16.80 3.80
N ASN A 153 12.59 -17.25 3.03
CA ASN A 153 13.18 -18.59 3.17
C ASN A 153 14.71 -18.51 3.19
N GLN A 154 15.31 -19.51 3.84
CA GLN A 154 16.75 -19.75 3.91
C GLN A 154 17.00 -21.14 3.35
N TYR A 155 17.62 -21.22 2.17
CA TYR A 155 17.91 -22.48 1.52
C TYR A 155 19.37 -22.84 1.67
N PHE A 156 19.64 -24.09 2.07
CA PHE A 156 21.01 -24.59 2.23
C PHE A 156 21.58 -25.08 0.91
N ILE A 157 22.68 -24.47 0.44
CA ILE A 157 23.16 -24.61 -0.95
C ILE A 157 24.43 -25.44 -1.04
N TYR A 158 25.31 -25.27 -0.07
CA TYR A 158 26.64 -25.86 -0.08
C TYR A 158 27.14 -26.06 1.35
N SER A 159 27.74 -27.22 1.59
CA SER A 159 28.54 -27.50 2.78
C SER A 159 29.90 -28.03 2.36
N GLY A 160 30.97 -27.40 2.83
CA GLY A 160 32.32 -27.93 2.69
C GLY A 160 32.48 -29.34 3.26
N ALA A 161 31.73 -29.67 4.33
CA ALA A 161 31.75 -31.00 4.95
C ALA A 161 31.08 -32.08 4.08
N GLN A 162 30.01 -31.74 3.36
CA GLN A 162 29.28 -32.70 2.51
C GLN A 162 29.80 -32.77 1.08
N ASN A 163 30.24 -31.64 0.54
CA ASN A 163 30.59 -31.49 -0.89
C ASN A 163 32.10 -31.38 -1.12
N GLY A 164 32.90 -31.29 -0.05
CA GLY A 164 34.33 -31.03 -0.09
C GLY A 164 34.65 -29.55 -0.34
N LEU A 165 35.70 -29.05 0.30
CA LEU A 165 36.21 -27.68 0.15
C LEU A 165 37.07 -27.56 -1.11
N ASN A 166 36.42 -27.38 -2.25
CA ASN A 166 37.09 -27.14 -3.53
C ASN A 166 36.22 -26.30 -4.47
N GLY A 167 36.88 -25.62 -5.41
CA GLY A 167 36.28 -24.66 -6.33
C GLY A 167 35.29 -25.29 -7.29
N GLN A 168 35.50 -26.55 -7.70
CA GLN A 168 34.58 -27.26 -8.57
C GLN A 168 33.23 -27.49 -7.87
N SER A 169 33.24 -27.98 -6.63
CA SER A 169 32.02 -28.15 -5.83
C SER A 169 31.37 -26.80 -5.52
N PHE A 170 32.16 -25.78 -5.18
CA PHE A 170 31.67 -24.42 -4.93
C PHE A 170 30.93 -23.85 -6.14
N TRP A 171 31.56 -23.78 -7.32
CA TRP A 171 30.95 -23.20 -8.52
C TRP A 171 29.75 -24.00 -9.01
N LYS A 172 29.78 -25.33 -8.89
CA LYS A 172 28.61 -26.16 -9.19
C LYS A 172 27.40 -25.81 -8.32
N SER A 173 27.63 -25.36 -7.08
CA SER A 173 26.60 -24.97 -6.13
C SER A 173 26.14 -23.52 -6.25
N VAL A 174 27.02 -22.59 -6.62
CA VAL A 174 26.70 -21.14 -6.58
C VAL A 174 26.46 -20.47 -7.93
N ASP A 175 26.84 -21.11 -9.05
CA ASP A 175 26.71 -20.50 -10.38
C ASP A 175 25.26 -20.09 -10.67
N LYS A 176 25.10 -18.84 -11.12
CA LYS A 176 23.84 -18.16 -11.44
C LYS A 176 22.91 -17.90 -10.26
N LEU A 177 23.39 -18.04 -9.03
CA LEU A 177 22.63 -17.71 -7.83
C LEU A 177 22.96 -16.31 -7.31
N SER A 178 22.01 -15.71 -6.62
CA SER A 178 22.13 -14.40 -5.97
C SER A 178 21.62 -14.47 -4.53
N ASN A 179 21.77 -13.38 -3.77
CA ASN A 179 21.35 -13.31 -2.36
C ASN A 179 21.98 -14.40 -1.49
N LEU A 180 23.30 -14.57 -1.66
CA LEU A 180 24.05 -15.60 -0.96
C LEU A 180 24.66 -15.05 0.33
N LEU A 181 24.41 -15.76 1.43
CA LEU A 181 25.14 -15.62 2.69
C LEU A 181 26.18 -16.73 2.76
N MET A 182 27.46 -16.34 2.66
CA MET A 182 28.60 -17.26 2.75
C MET A 182 29.23 -17.16 4.13
N ILE A 183 29.45 -18.31 4.76
CA ILE A 183 29.87 -18.44 6.14
C ILE A 183 31.10 -19.33 6.17
N PHE A 184 32.18 -18.86 6.78
CA PHE A 184 33.46 -19.54 6.83
C PHE A 184 33.99 -19.65 8.26
N LYS A 185 34.72 -20.73 8.50
CA LYS A 185 35.55 -20.90 9.69
C LYS A 185 36.98 -21.20 9.27
N SER A 186 37.94 -20.40 9.74
CA SER A 186 39.37 -20.65 9.52
C SER A 186 39.88 -21.81 10.37
N LYS A 187 41.04 -22.40 10.02
CA LYS A 187 41.72 -23.38 10.88
C LYS A 187 42.13 -22.82 12.25
N SER A 188 42.29 -21.49 12.36
CA SER A 188 42.51 -20.80 13.65
C SER A 188 41.23 -20.63 14.48
N GLY A 189 40.08 -21.10 13.98
CA GLY A 189 38.79 -21.03 14.67
C GLY A 189 38.05 -19.70 14.52
N TYR A 190 38.51 -18.79 13.65
CA TYR A 190 37.82 -17.53 13.42
C TYR A 190 36.62 -17.75 12.50
N ILE A 191 35.48 -17.18 12.89
CA ILE A 191 34.22 -17.30 12.16
C ILE A 191 33.87 -15.95 11.54
N PHE A 192 33.74 -15.94 10.22
CA PHE A 192 33.52 -14.75 9.41
C PHE A 192 32.74 -15.12 8.15
N GLY A 193 32.37 -14.12 7.37
CA GLY A 193 31.67 -14.36 6.13
C GLY A 193 31.23 -13.07 5.47
N ALA A 194 30.36 -13.22 4.49
CA ALA A 194 29.82 -12.09 3.76
C ALA A 194 28.44 -12.42 3.18
N PHE A 195 27.63 -11.39 3.04
CA PHE A 195 26.40 -11.42 2.27
C PHE A 195 26.58 -10.55 1.03
N SER A 196 26.05 -11.00 -0.11
CA SER A 196 25.89 -10.15 -1.29
C SER A 196 24.59 -10.47 -2.04
N PRO A 197 23.85 -9.44 -2.51
CA PRO A 197 22.70 -9.63 -3.39
C PRO A 197 23.12 -9.89 -4.85
N CYS A 198 24.40 -9.72 -5.19
CA CYS A 198 24.91 -9.90 -6.55
C CYS A 198 24.77 -11.35 -7.02
N THR A 199 24.56 -11.53 -8.32
CA THR A 199 24.53 -12.85 -8.96
C THR A 199 25.95 -13.36 -9.20
N TRP A 200 26.27 -14.54 -8.70
CA TRP A 200 27.55 -15.22 -8.93
C TRP A 200 27.54 -15.87 -10.32
N MET A 201 28.51 -15.54 -11.16
CA MET A 201 28.61 -16.02 -12.54
C MET A 201 30.01 -16.58 -12.81
N SER A 202 30.11 -17.89 -12.98
CA SER A 202 31.38 -18.61 -13.18
C SER A 202 32.18 -18.10 -14.38
N ASN A 203 31.51 -17.62 -15.42
CA ASN A 203 32.13 -17.16 -16.67
C ASN A 203 32.34 -15.64 -16.76
N CYS A 204 32.08 -14.87 -15.69
CA CYS A 204 32.21 -13.42 -15.71
C CYS A 204 33.66 -12.95 -15.81
N ASN A 205 34.57 -13.57 -15.04
CA ASN A 205 35.98 -13.18 -14.89
C ASN A 205 36.16 -11.68 -14.57
N GLY A 206 35.32 -11.14 -13.70
CA GLY A 206 35.27 -9.70 -13.41
C GLY A 206 34.59 -9.37 -12.09
N TYR A 207 34.66 -8.08 -11.74
CA TYR A 207 33.92 -7.53 -10.61
C TYR A 207 32.45 -7.34 -10.96
N ILE A 208 31.58 -7.57 -9.98
CA ILE A 208 30.14 -7.41 -10.08
C ILE A 208 29.71 -6.32 -9.10
N GLN A 209 28.88 -5.42 -9.61
CA GLN A 209 28.37 -4.25 -8.91
C GLN A 209 27.19 -4.60 -8.00
N ASP A 210 27.15 -4.01 -6.80
CA ASP A 210 25.99 -4.00 -5.91
C ASP A 210 25.36 -2.60 -5.88
N ASP A 211 24.36 -2.37 -6.73
CA ASP A 211 23.64 -1.09 -6.76
C ASP A 211 22.82 -0.80 -5.50
N THR A 212 22.58 -1.80 -4.67
CA THR A 212 21.74 -1.66 -3.47
C THR A 212 22.54 -1.35 -2.21
N LEU A 213 23.88 -1.50 -2.26
CA LEU A 213 24.79 -1.36 -1.11
C LEU A 213 24.42 -2.28 0.06
N SER A 214 23.79 -3.40 -0.27
CA SER A 214 23.37 -4.40 0.71
C SER A 214 24.47 -5.38 1.04
N SER A 215 25.56 -5.43 0.27
CA SER A 215 26.71 -6.27 0.53
C SER A 215 27.43 -5.83 1.80
N PHE A 216 27.85 -6.82 2.59
CA PHE A 216 28.68 -6.59 3.76
C PHE A 216 29.50 -7.83 4.09
N ILE A 217 30.64 -7.60 4.73
CA ILE A 217 31.43 -8.63 5.40
C ILE A 217 31.04 -8.64 6.88
N PHE A 218 31.19 -9.77 7.56
CA PHE A 218 31.00 -9.86 8.99
C PHE A 218 32.05 -10.75 9.66
N SER A 219 32.26 -10.56 10.96
CA SER A 219 33.08 -11.43 11.80
C SER A 219 32.35 -11.71 13.11
N GLN A 220 31.91 -12.96 13.30
CA GLN A 220 31.32 -13.40 14.57
C GLN A 220 32.37 -13.39 15.68
N THR A 221 33.63 -13.71 15.36
CA THR A 221 34.72 -13.72 16.35
C THR A 221 34.92 -12.35 17.00
N HIS A 222 34.67 -11.25 16.28
CA HIS A 222 34.79 -9.89 16.80
C HIS A 222 33.44 -9.20 17.05
N ASP A 223 32.33 -9.88 16.78
CA ASP A 223 30.97 -9.31 16.79
C ASP A 223 30.77 -8.09 15.86
N GLN A 224 31.42 -8.08 14.68
CA GLN A 224 31.55 -6.91 13.80
C GLN A 224 30.94 -7.11 12.41
N ILE A 225 30.38 -6.04 11.84
CA ILE A 225 29.82 -5.98 10.47
C ILE A 225 30.46 -4.82 9.73
N TYR A 226 30.86 -5.07 8.49
CA TYR A 226 31.61 -4.16 7.62
C TYR A 226 30.81 -3.95 6.33
N PRO A 227 30.01 -2.88 6.22
CA PRO A 227 29.26 -2.56 5.01
C PRO A 227 30.17 -2.25 3.83
N ILE A 228 29.71 -2.52 2.60
CA ILE A 228 30.40 -2.03 1.40
C ILE A 228 30.45 -0.49 1.39
N LYS A 229 31.57 0.09 0.95
CA LYS A 229 31.71 1.54 0.76
C LYS A 229 30.99 1.95 -0.53
N GLU A 230 30.28 3.08 -0.51
CA GLU A 230 29.57 3.62 -1.70
C GLU A 230 30.48 3.67 -2.94
N GLY A 231 31.69 4.23 -2.80
CA GLY A 231 32.64 4.39 -3.91
C GLY A 231 33.26 3.08 -4.42
N TYR A 232 32.95 1.95 -3.79
CA TYR A 232 33.44 0.62 -4.14
C TYR A 232 32.31 -0.35 -4.51
N LYS A 233 31.07 0.14 -4.68
CA LYS A 233 29.93 -0.71 -5.01
C LYS A 233 30.10 -1.51 -6.30
N GLN A 234 30.84 -0.97 -7.28
CA GLN A 234 31.22 -1.62 -8.54
C GLN A 234 32.21 -2.79 -8.36
N HIS A 235 32.76 -2.95 -7.17
CA HIS A 235 33.72 -3.99 -6.80
C HIS A 235 33.21 -4.86 -5.65
N ALA A 236 31.90 -5.02 -5.50
CA ALA A 236 31.31 -5.73 -4.36
C ALA A 236 31.81 -7.17 -4.23
N ILE A 237 31.76 -7.91 -5.33
CA ILE A 237 32.32 -9.27 -5.45
C ILE A 237 33.12 -9.39 -6.74
N TYR A 238 34.04 -10.36 -6.80
CA TYR A 238 34.66 -10.81 -8.04
C TYR A 238 34.21 -12.23 -8.34
N SER A 239 33.82 -12.47 -9.59
CA SER A 239 33.27 -13.75 -10.01
C SER A 239 34.04 -14.31 -11.21
N GLY A 240 34.62 -15.49 -11.05
CA GLY A 240 35.34 -16.19 -12.12
C GLY A 240 35.76 -17.60 -11.67
N GLN A 241 35.52 -18.59 -12.51
CA GLN A 241 35.66 -20.02 -12.15
C GLN A 241 37.09 -20.43 -11.72
N GLN A 242 38.10 -19.64 -12.11
CA GLN A 242 39.50 -19.86 -11.73
C GLN A 242 39.81 -19.44 -10.28
N TYR A 243 38.85 -18.84 -9.58
CA TYR A 243 38.96 -18.38 -8.20
C TYR A 243 37.88 -19.00 -7.32
N GLY A 244 38.06 -18.99 -6.01
CA GLY A 244 36.95 -19.20 -5.08
C GLY A 244 36.17 -17.90 -4.86
N PRO A 245 35.50 -17.74 -3.72
CA PRO A 245 34.78 -16.50 -3.41
C PRO A 245 35.74 -15.34 -3.13
N ILE A 246 35.45 -14.19 -3.75
CA ILE A 246 36.19 -12.93 -3.55
C ILE A 246 35.21 -11.80 -3.29
N PHE A 247 35.48 -11.01 -2.25
CA PHE A 247 34.74 -9.81 -1.88
C PHE A 247 35.69 -8.61 -1.87
N GLY A 248 35.33 -7.55 -2.60
CA GLY A 248 36.10 -6.30 -2.66
C GLY A 248 37.27 -6.31 -3.65
N SER A 249 37.56 -5.16 -4.27
CA SER A 249 38.67 -4.99 -5.23
C SER A 249 40.06 -5.14 -4.63
N GLY A 250 40.19 -4.93 -3.33
CA GLY A 250 41.44 -5.11 -2.61
C GLY A 250 41.60 -6.49 -2.00
N HIS A 251 40.69 -7.42 -2.30
CA HIS A 251 40.59 -8.74 -1.69
C HIS A 251 40.36 -8.65 -0.17
N ASP A 252 39.33 -7.88 0.24
CA ASP A 252 38.89 -7.83 1.64
C ASP A 252 38.64 -9.25 2.18
N ILE A 253 38.06 -10.11 1.36
CA ILE A 253 38.14 -11.57 1.47
C ILE A 253 38.55 -12.15 0.12
N TYR A 254 39.61 -12.96 0.09
CA TYR A 254 39.97 -13.82 -1.04
C TYR A 254 40.16 -15.26 -0.57
N ILE A 255 39.42 -16.17 -1.19
CA ILE A 255 39.57 -17.61 -0.99
C ILE A 255 39.88 -18.25 -2.35
N SER A 256 40.97 -19.01 -2.45
CA SER A 256 41.36 -19.76 -3.64
C SER A 256 40.39 -20.91 -3.94
N THR A 257 40.56 -21.50 -5.11
CA THR A 257 39.82 -22.69 -5.53
C THR A 257 40.12 -23.93 -4.68
N ASP A 258 41.27 -24.03 -4.00
CA ASP A 258 41.55 -25.15 -3.08
C ASP A 258 41.10 -24.88 -1.64
N PHE A 259 40.56 -23.68 -1.36
CA PHE A 259 40.15 -23.23 -0.02
C PHE A 259 41.28 -23.26 1.03
N GLN A 260 42.53 -23.49 0.62
CA GLN A 260 43.72 -23.44 1.48
C GLN A 260 44.50 -22.13 1.25
N GLY A 261 44.69 -21.72 -0.01
CA GLY A 261 45.25 -20.43 -0.38
C GLY A 261 44.26 -19.30 -0.16
N SER A 262 44.45 -18.43 0.82
CA SER A 262 43.46 -17.38 1.09
C SER A 262 44.14 -16.18 1.75
N SER A 263 43.58 -15.00 1.55
CA SER A 263 44.12 -13.75 2.09
C SER A 263 43.00 -12.74 2.34
N SER A 264 43.24 -11.84 3.28
CA SER A 264 42.34 -10.74 3.59
C SER A 264 43.11 -9.45 3.53
N ASN A 265 42.41 -8.40 3.13
CA ASN A 265 42.85 -7.03 3.19
C ASN A 265 41.64 -6.17 3.57
N LEU A 266 41.01 -6.52 4.69
CA LEU A 266 39.79 -5.87 5.16
C LEU A 266 39.99 -4.36 5.25
N GLY A 267 38.96 -3.60 4.88
CA GLY A 267 39.03 -2.14 4.91
C GLY A 267 39.33 -1.50 3.56
N ASN A 268 39.54 -2.29 2.49
CA ASN A 268 39.74 -1.73 1.17
C ASN A 268 38.40 -1.31 0.56
N SER A 269 37.53 -2.28 0.24
CA SER A 269 36.21 -2.04 -0.36
C SER A 269 35.08 -2.04 0.68
N TYR A 270 35.29 -2.66 1.83
CA TYR A 270 34.33 -2.70 2.93
C TYR A 270 34.81 -1.81 4.08
N GLN A 271 33.89 -1.13 4.76
CA GLN A 271 34.20 -0.14 5.79
C GLN A 271 34.54 -0.81 7.13
N CYS A 272 35.73 -0.53 7.66
CA CYS A 272 36.15 -1.03 8.97
C CYS A 272 36.69 0.04 9.93
N ASP A 273 36.70 1.32 9.53
CA ASP A 273 37.35 2.41 10.26
C ASP A 273 36.81 2.59 11.69
N GLN A 274 35.54 2.21 11.92
CA GLN A 274 34.91 2.26 13.24
C GLN A 274 35.50 1.27 14.28
N PHE A 275 36.34 0.31 13.88
CA PHE A 275 36.77 -0.79 14.74
C PHE A 275 38.25 -0.79 15.14
N GLN A 276 39.02 0.24 14.75
CA GLN A 276 40.45 0.38 15.11
C GLN A 276 41.26 -0.92 14.91
N ILE A 277 41.21 -1.48 13.71
CA ILE A 277 41.83 -2.77 13.40
C ILE A 277 43.36 -2.64 13.31
N ASN A 278 44.07 -3.39 14.15
CA ASN A 278 45.54 -3.39 14.19
C ASN A 278 46.20 -4.02 12.96
N ASN A 279 45.65 -5.14 12.47
CA ASN A 279 46.17 -5.85 11.30
C ASN A 279 45.00 -6.40 10.47
N ASN A 280 44.68 -5.70 9.39
CA ASN A 280 43.56 -6.06 8.53
C ASN A 280 43.72 -7.40 7.80
N ARG A 281 44.95 -7.91 7.64
CA ARG A 281 45.22 -9.18 6.95
C ARG A 281 44.91 -10.41 7.79
N THR A 282 44.97 -10.26 9.11
CA THR A 282 44.73 -11.35 10.06
C THR A 282 43.43 -11.18 10.83
N HIS A 283 42.81 -9.99 10.80
CA HIS A 283 41.62 -9.68 11.59
C HIS A 283 40.47 -10.66 11.37
N LEU A 284 40.08 -10.93 10.12
CA LEU A 284 38.98 -11.88 9.86
C LEU A 284 39.37 -13.33 10.14
N PHE A 285 40.65 -13.66 9.97
CA PHE A 285 41.12 -15.02 9.75
C PHE A 285 41.83 -15.64 10.96
N GLY A 286 42.32 -14.81 11.87
CA GLY A 286 43.22 -15.17 12.98
C GLY A 286 44.68 -15.36 12.55
N GLN A 287 44.96 -15.44 11.25
CA GLN A 287 46.28 -15.66 10.69
C GLN A 287 46.36 -15.12 9.25
N SER A 288 47.57 -15.01 8.69
CA SER A 288 47.78 -14.41 7.35
C SER A 288 47.18 -15.24 6.21
N THR A 289 47.07 -16.55 6.40
CA THR A 289 46.44 -17.50 5.47
C THR A 289 45.44 -18.36 6.23
N PRO A 290 44.12 -18.12 6.14
CA PRO A 290 43.12 -18.68 7.04
C PRO A 290 43.05 -20.21 6.97
N ASN A 291 43.37 -20.80 5.81
CA ASN A 291 43.16 -22.21 5.50
C ASN A 291 41.74 -22.64 5.93
N ILE A 292 40.74 -22.48 5.06
CA ILE A 292 39.34 -22.68 5.45
C ILE A 292 39.14 -24.10 5.95
N ALA A 293 38.53 -24.23 7.14
CA ALA A 293 38.22 -25.49 7.79
C ALA A 293 36.77 -25.91 7.52
N GLU A 294 35.85 -24.94 7.53
CA GLU A 294 34.43 -25.17 7.29
C GLU A 294 33.87 -24.02 6.43
N CYS A 295 32.91 -24.36 5.56
CA CYS A 295 32.20 -23.41 4.71
C CYS A 295 30.74 -23.84 4.57
N GLU A 296 29.82 -22.91 4.77
CA GLU A 296 28.38 -23.07 4.51
C GLU A 296 27.88 -21.90 3.66
N ILE A 297 26.98 -22.17 2.72
CA ILE A 297 26.36 -21.14 1.88
C ILE A 297 24.85 -21.31 1.92
N LEU A 298 24.17 -20.23 2.25
CA LEU A 298 22.71 -20.13 2.25
C LEU A 298 22.27 -19.18 1.13
N MET A 299 21.23 -19.54 0.38
CA MET A 299 20.49 -18.60 -0.47
C MET A 299 19.28 -18.08 0.28
N LEU A 300 19.11 -16.77 0.28
CA LEU A 300 17.97 -16.11 0.89
C LEU A 300 16.96 -15.71 -0.17
N THR A 301 15.68 -15.91 0.12
CA THR A 301 14.59 -15.30 -0.64
C THR A 301 13.85 -14.30 0.22
N PHE A 302 13.19 -13.35 -0.43
CA PHE A 302 12.57 -12.21 0.22
C PHE A 302 11.07 -12.15 -0.08
N LEU A 303 10.31 -11.53 0.84
CA LEU A 303 8.94 -11.06 0.61
C LEU A 303 8.94 -9.76 -0.19
#